data_AF-A0A2A4LQL2-F1
#
_entry.id   AF-A0A2A4LQL2-F1
#
_cell.length_a   1.000
_cell.length_b   1.000
_cell.length_c   1.000
_cell.angle_alpha   90.00
_cell.angle_beta   90.00
_cell.angle_gamma   90.00
#
_symmetry.space_group_name_H-M   'P 1'
#
loop_
_entity.id
_entity.type
_entity.pdbx_description
1 polymer ?
#
loop_
_entity_poly.entity_id
_entity_poly.type
_entity_poly.pdbx_seq_one_letter_code
_entity_poly.pdbx_strand_id
1 'polypeptide(L)' 'MDYTLFRELADSWGLVYLFVLFVGAILFTFRPGSKKIAEEVSRIPFSEDE' A
#
# COMPACT_ATOMS: atom_id res chain seq x y z
N MET A 1 -11.71 -20.55 25.87
CA MET A 1 -10.75 -19.68 26.56
C MET A 1 -10.05 -18.81 25.51
N ASP A 2 -10.82 -18.20 24.60
CA ASP A 2 -10.29 -17.74 23.30
C ASP A 2 -10.69 -16.29 22.96
N TYR A 3 -11.82 -15.82 23.53
CA TYR A 3 -12.28 -14.45 23.33
C TYR A 3 -11.37 -13.42 23.99
N THR A 4 -10.78 -13.74 25.14
CA THR A 4 -9.96 -12.81 25.91
C THR A 4 -8.67 -12.43 25.19
N LEU A 5 -8.03 -13.37 24.48
CA LEU A 5 -6.82 -13.12 23.69
C LEU A 5 -7.10 -12.16 22.52
N PHE A 6 -8.16 -12.44 21.76
CA PHE A 6 -8.58 -11.54 20.67
C PHE A 6 -9.02 -10.17 21.21
N ARG A 7 -9.69 -10.14 22.37
CA ARG A 7 -10.06 -8.90 23.05
C ARG A 7 -8.84 -8.09 23.48
N GLU A 8 -7.86 -8.68 24.13
CA GLU A 8 -6.67 -7.94 24.60
C GLU A 8 -5.85 -7.38 23.43
N LEU A 9 -5.76 -8.10 22.32
CA LEU A 9 -5.17 -7.59 21.08
C LEU A 9 -6.00 -6.45 20.47
N ALA A 10 -7.33 -6.54 20.53
CA ALA A 10 -8.24 -5.52 20.01
C ALA A 10 -8.31 -4.25 20.89
N ASP A 11 -8.25 -4.41 22.21
CA ASP A 11 -8.18 -3.33 23.19
C ASP A 11 -6.80 -2.66 23.20
N SER A 12 -5.81 -3.29 22.56
CA SER A 12 -4.52 -2.66 22.24
C SER A 12 -4.60 -1.78 20.99
N TRP A 13 -3.50 -1.07 20.69
CA TRP A 13 -3.36 -0.29 19.46
C TRP A 13 -3.32 -1.12 18.16
N GLY A 14 -3.41 -2.45 18.25
CA GLY A 14 -3.31 -3.36 17.12
C GLY A 14 -4.37 -3.13 16.03
N LEU A 15 -5.64 -2.93 16.39
CA LEU A 15 -6.70 -2.68 15.40
C LEU A 15 -6.50 -1.35 14.66
N VAL A 16 -6.08 -0.30 15.37
CA VAL A 16 -5.79 1.01 14.76
C VAL A 16 -4.62 0.89 13.78
N TYR A 17 -3.56 0.16 14.15
CA TYR A 17 -2.41 -0.07 13.28
C TYR A 17 -2.81 -0.80 11.99
N LEU A 18 -3.59 -1.89 12.10
CA LEU A 18 -4.10 -2.63 10.94
C LEU A 18 -4.98 -1.75 10.04
N PHE A 19 -5.84 -0.91 10.63
CA PHE A 19 -6.69 0.01 9.88
C PHE A 19 -5.86 1.07 9.12
N VAL A 20 -4.87 1.68 9.76
CA VAL A 20 -3.99 2.67 9.12
C VAL A 20 -3.17 2.02 7.99
N LEU A 21 -2.63 0.82 8.20
CA LEU A 21 -1.93 0.09 7.13
C LEU A 21 -2.83 -0.22 5.96
N PHE A 22 -4.06 -0.69 6.22
CA PHE A 22 -5.03 -1.01 5.18
C PHE A 22 -5.39 0.22 4.34
N VAL A 23 -5.76 1.33 4.99
CA VAL A 23 -6.05 2.59 4.31
C VAL A 23 -4.81 3.12 3.59
N GLY A 24 -3.63 3.04 4.21
CA GLY A 24 -2.36 3.41 3.60
C GLY A 24 -2.06 2.64 2.32
N ALA A 25 -2.32 1.32 2.30
CA ALA A 25 -2.17 0.48 1.12
C ALA A 25 -3.15 0.88 0.00
N ILE A 26 -4.43 1.10 0.33
CA ILE A 26 -5.43 1.60 -0.63
C ILE A 26 -4.96 2.91 -1.25
N LEU A 27 -4.62 3.89 -0.41
CA LEU A 27 -4.16 5.21 -0.87
C LEU A 27 -2.90 5.11 -1.73
N PHE A 28 -1.98 4.21 -1.37
CA PHE A 28 -0.78 3.94 -2.17
C PHE A 28 -1.12 3.34 -3.54
N THR A 29 -2.00 2.34 -3.59
CA THR A 29 -2.44 1.71 -4.85
C THR A 29 -3.15 2.69 -5.76
N PHE A 30 -4.01 3.55 -5.22
CA PHE A 30 -4.75 4.55 -5.99
C PHE A 30 -3.98 5.87 -6.17
N ARG A 31 -2.74 5.99 -5.67
CA ARG A 31 -1.93 7.19 -5.82
C ARG A 31 -1.70 7.46 -7.31
N PRO A 32 -2.19 8.59 -7.87
CA PRO A 32 -2.18 8.88 -9.31
C PRO A 32 -0.80 9.27 -9.88
N GLY A 33 0.29 8.69 -9.36
CA GLY A 33 1.68 8.99 -9.74
C GLY A 33 2.41 7.86 -10.48
N SER A 34 1.98 6.61 -10.32
CA SER A 34 2.71 5.46 -10.89
C SER A 34 2.65 5.37 -12.42
N LYS A 35 1.70 6.08 -13.05
CA LYS A 35 1.57 6.12 -14.51
C LYS A 35 2.75 6.82 -15.19
N LYS A 36 3.29 7.89 -14.60
CA LYS A 36 4.39 8.66 -15.22
C LYS A 36 5.68 7.86 -15.30
N ILE A 37 6.02 7.14 -14.22
CA ILE A 37 7.22 6.28 -14.18
C ILE A 37 7.05 5.10 -15.13
N ALA A 38 5.87 4.47 -15.16
CA ALA A 38 5.61 3.37 -16.09
C ALA A 38 5.67 3.83 -17.56
N GLU A 39 5.17 5.02 -17.88
CA GLU A 39 5.25 5.61 -19.22
C GLU A 39 6.70 5.93 -19.61
N GLU A 40 7.47 6.54 -18.70
CA GLU A 40 8.89 6.87 -18.94
C GLU A 40 9.74 5.61 -19.16
N VAL A 41 9.58 4.58 -18.33
CA VAL A 41 10.27 3.29 -18.50
C VAL A 41 9.85 2.58 -19.78
N SER A 42 8.58 2.69 -20.18
CA SER A 42 8.10 2.09 -21.45
C SER A 42 8.70 2.73 -22.70
N ARG A 43 9.25 3.95 -22.60
CA ARG A 43 9.92 4.63 -23.71
C ARG A 43 11.39 4.24 -23.87
N ILE A 44 12.02 3.66 -22.84
CA ILE A 44 13.42 3.21 -22.90
C ILE A 44 13.70 2.27 -24.08
N PRO A 45 12.86 1.25 -24.40
CA PRO A 45 13.09 0.37 -25.54
C PRO A 45 12.87 1.03 -26.91
N PHE A 46 12.22 2.20 -26.95
CA PHE A 46 11.91 2.96 -28.17
C PHE A 46 12.79 4.20 -28.35
N SER A 47 13.64 4.51 -27.38
CA SER A 47 14.75 5.43 -27.55
C SER A 47 15.80 4.72 -28.37
N GLU A 48 15.68 4.77 -29.69
CA GLU A 48 16.83 4.53 -30.56
C GLU A 48 17.81 5.66 -30.30
N ASP A 49 18.88 5.35 -29.54
CA ASP A 49 20.08 6.17 -29.51
C ASP A 49 20.55 6.34 -30.97
N GLU A 50 20.54 7.57 -31.47
CA GLU A 50 21.40 7.96 -32.59
C GLU A 50 22.84 8.13 -32.09
#